data_AF-A0A813H4T9-F1
#
_entry.id   AF-A0A813H4T9-F1
#
_cell.length_a   1.000
_cell.length_b   1.000
_cell.length_c   1.000
_cell.angle_alpha   90.00
_cell.angle_beta   90.00
_cell.angle_gamma   90.00
#
_symmetry.space_group_name_H-M   'P 1'
#
loop_
_entity.id
_entity.type
_entity.pdbx_description
1 polymer ?
#
loop_
_entity_poly.entity_id
_entity_poly.type
_entity_poly.pdbx_seq_one_letter_code
_entity_poly.pdbx_strand_id
1 'polypeptide(L)'
;MDDPEITVLSAAIDEALLATSERSSLRLSKDQVMQLLREQLVAFSRPEFQEKVKALRSEVAAQSQLTSDFFRLPGRRELALSVQRELLPRFGLEGSQRGACAMVAECVRFCSDPEVARLIHGVNRKLGMEPSACQRYLEGIRAVMATGSGGALSQPAKGFAGLRPRACTEPIISCSSRPWVPKRPRASSCEPVGYDKKEVSSFGVRAIKDPFTLGFCNGAPTFRPAVGGRRPATPMAKRWALRRKGAPFSKAEALHLFSELLVAYSQPDFQRRMHELQRTHAPCSEQFGIEVAKLLRTVHRDILPRCGLDASSDGAQELLPALGAELLDHDVQVLAAACDEALYGPELGARSPAKFTKRQALSLLRDQLGHFSTPEFQEQVAQLRGAIPEQPQQGQDFLQLPGRSELALTVQSELLPRHGFEGSSRGVHVMLVSCCQYVLDPEVARYVEAIHAKLGMEASACKRFMQRLCDIQREQLASDQQRR
;
A
#
# COMPACT_ATOMS: atom_id res chain seq x y z
N MET A 1 -0.28 14.63 11.65
CA MET A 1 0.85 14.29 10.76
C MET A 1 0.74 12.81 10.57
N ASP A 2 0.24 12.38 9.43
CA ASP A 2 0.06 10.96 9.14
C ASP A 2 1.44 10.38 8.84
N ASP A 3 1.89 9.44 9.66
CA ASP A 3 3.21 8.84 9.58
C ASP A 3 3.13 7.65 8.60
N PRO A 4 3.67 7.74 7.37
CA PRO A 4 3.64 6.65 6.37
C PRO A 4 4.41 5.39 6.81
N GLU A 5 4.95 5.41 8.03
CA GLU A 5 5.69 4.38 8.74
C GLU A 5 4.79 3.32 9.40
N ILE A 6 3.60 3.70 9.88
CA ILE A 6 2.67 2.76 10.55
C ILE A 6 2.02 1.81 9.55
N THR A 7 1.81 2.28 8.30
CA THR A 7 1.16 1.51 7.22
C THR A 7 1.99 0.31 6.74
N VAL A 8 3.32 0.45 6.65
CA VAL A 8 4.21 -0.66 6.26
C VAL A 8 4.37 -1.66 7.41
N LEU A 9 4.29 -1.18 8.66
CA LEU A 9 4.28 -2.03 9.85
C LEU A 9 3.01 -2.87 9.94
N SER A 10 1.84 -2.25 9.73
CA SER A 10 0.55 -2.94 9.80
C SER A 10 0.48 -4.05 8.76
N ALA A 11 0.81 -3.76 7.49
CA ALA A 11 0.80 -4.78 6.44
C ALA A 11 1.74 -5.96 6.74
N ALA A 12 2.93 -5.71 7.29
CA ALA A 12 3.86 -6.77 7.70
C ALA A 12 3.38 -7.55 8.94
N ILE A 13 2.69 -6.89 9.87
CA ILE A 13 2.08 -7.52 11.06
C ILE A 13 0.83 -8.33 10.66
N ASP A 14 0.02 -7.85 9.72
CA ASP A 14 -1.17 -8.54 9.21
C ASP A 14 -0.79 -9.78 8.38
N GLU A 15 0.24 -9.67 7.52
CA GLU A 15 0.84 -10.82 6.82
C GLU A 15 1.42 -11.83 7.82
N ALA A 16 2.05 -11.36 8.91
CA ALA A 16 2.57 -12.22 9.96
C ALA A 16 1.49 -12.89 10.82
N LEU A 17 0.42 -12.16 11.17
CA LEU A 17 -0.71 -12.68 11.96
C LEU A 17 -1.50 -13.72 11.17
N LEU A 18 -1.75 -13.47 9.88
CA LEU A 18 -2.34 -14.46 8.97
C LEU A 18 -1.45 -15.70 8.83
N ALA A 19 -0.13 -15.53 8.77
CA ALA A 19 0.82 -16.66 8.73
C ALA A 19 0.83 -17.48 10.04
N THR A 20 0.50 -16.88 11.20
CA THR A 20 0.41 -17.59 12.49
C THR A 20 -0.90 -18.34 12.73
N SER A 21 -1.96 -18.03 11.98
CA SER A 21 -3.30 -18.60 12.20
C SER A 21 -3.44 -20.06 11.73
N GLU A 22 -2.58 -20.56 10.83
CA GLU A 22 -2.71 -21.90 10.24
C GLU A 22 -1.71 -22.94 10.77
N ARG A 23 -0.80 -22.60 11.69
CA ARG A 23 0.14 -23.56 12.30
C ARG A 23 0.24 -23.40 13.81
N SER A 24 -0.40 -24.33 14.51
CA SER A 24 -0.35 -24.44 15.97
C SER A 24 1.00 -24.93 16.54
N SER A 25 2.09 -25.04 15.78
CA SER A 25 3.26 -25.82 16.22
C SER A 25 4.56 -25.07 16.50
N LEU A 26 4.77 -23.83 16.07
CA LEU A 26 6.03 -23.11 16.32
C LEU A 26 5.78 -21.77 17.02
N ARG A 27 5.35 -21.87 18.28
CA ARG A 27 5.44 -20.73 19.21
C ARG A 27 6.82 -20.71 19.83
N LEU A 28 7.57 -19.65 19.61
CA LEU A 28 8.86 -19.47 20.26
C LEU A 28 8.63 -19.12 21.74
N SER A 29 9.42 -19.73 22.61
CA SER A 29 9.51 -19.29 24.00
C SER A 29 10.18 -17.91 24.08
N LYS A 30 9.99 -17.19 25.19
CA LYS A 30 10.68 -15.92 25.43
C LYS A 30 12.20 -16.07 25.29
N ASP A 31 12.77 -17.14 25.86
CA ASP A 31 14.20 -17.40 25.79
C ASP A 31 14.68 -17.65 24.36
N GLN A 32 13.89 -18.36 23.56
CA GLN A 32 14.18 -18.54 22.12
C GLN A 32 14.12 -17.23 21.36
N VAL A 33 13.13 -16.37 21.61
CA VAL A 33 13.03 -15.03 21.01
C VAL A 33 14.25 -14.17 21.40
N MET A 34 14.65 -14.19 22.67
CA MET A 34 15.83 -13.46 23.13
C MET A 34 17.13 -13.98 22.50
N GLN A 35 17.29 -15.31 22.40
CA GLN A 35 18.45 -15.91 21.75
C GLN A 35 18.50 -15.55 20.26
N LEU A 36 17.38 -15.66 19.55
CA LEU A 36 17.23 -15.24 18.15
C LEU A 36 17.62 -13.77 17.94
N LEU A 37 17.12 -12.86 18.78
CA LEU A 37 17.44 -11.44 18.67
C LEU A 37 18.91 -11.14 19.00
N ARG A 38 19.52 -11.86 19.95
CA ARG A 38 20.97 -11.76 20.25
C ARG A 38 21.81 -12.24 19.07
N GLU A 39 21.46 -13.37 18.45
CA GLU A 39 22.17 -13.87 17.26
C GLU A 39 22.03 -12.89 16.09
N GLN A 40 20.85 -12.32 15.85
CA GLN A 40 20.67 -11.27 14.83
C GLN A 40 21.50 -10.03 15.13
N LEU A 41 21.53 -9.59 16.39
CA LEU A 41 22.32 -8.44 16.80
C LEU A 41 23.81 -8.65 16.53
N VAL A 42 24.35 -9.83 16.83
CA VAL A 42 25.75 -10.18 16.54
C VAL A 42 25.99 -10.23 15.03
N ALA A 43 25.12 -10.89 14.27
CA ALA A 43 25.27 -11.05 12.82
C ALA A 43 25.19 -9.70 12.09
N PHE A 44 24.22 -8.85 12.42
CA PHE A 44 24.13 -7.50 11.87
C PHE A 44 25.26 -6.58 12.35
N SER A 45 25.89 -6.87 13.49
CA SER A 45 27.05 -6.09 13.96
C SER A 45 28.35 -6.38 13.23
N ARG A 46 28.41 -7.38 12.34
CA ARG A 46 29.62 -7.71 11.57
C ARG A 46 30.06 -6.51 10.72
N PRO A 47 31.38 -6.20 10.64
CA PRO A 47 31.89 -5.06 9.87
C PRO A 47 31.44 -5.05 8.41
N GLU A 48 31.50 -6.20 7.74
CA GLU A 48 31.08 -6.36 6.34
C GLU A 48 29.61 -6.01 6.12
N PHE A 49 28.73 -6.35 7.07
CA PHE A 49 27.32 -6.02 7.00
C PHE A 49 27.10 -4.51 7.20
N GLN A 50 27.81 -3.91 8.17
CA GLN A 50 27.70 -2.48 8.46
C GLN A 50 28.23 -1.60 7.31
N GLU A 51 29.28 -2.02 6.60
CA GLU A 51 29.74 -1.32 5.39
C GLU A 51 28.68 -1.37 4.28
N LYS A 52 27.94 -2.47 4.12
CA LYS A 52 26.81 -2.54 3.17
C LYS A 52 25.67 -1.60 3.58
N VAL A 53 25.31 -1.55 4.87
CA VAL A 53 24.31 -0.59 5.38
C VAL A 53 24.75 0.87 5.12
N LYS A 54 26.04 1.16 5.32
CA LYS A 54 26.62 2.49 5.06
C LYS A 54 26.65 2.84 3.57
N ALA A 55 26.92 1.86 2.69
CA ALA A 55 26.85 2.04 1.24
C ALA A 55 25.43 2.40 0.79
N LEU A 56 24.42 1.65 1.25
CA LEU A 56 23.01 1.95 0.98
C LEU A 56 22.62 3.36 1.45
N ARG A 57 23.09 3.76 2.65
CA ARG A 57 22.84 5.12 3.18
C ARG A 57 23.48 6.21 2.31
N SER A 58 24.71 5.97 1.84
CA SER A 58 25.44 6.91 0.97
C SER A 58 24.75 7.07 -0.39
N GLU A 59 24.24 5.97 -0.95
CA GLU A 59 23.53 5.96 -2.23
C GLU A 59 22.24 6.79 -2.18
N VAL A 60 21.41 6.58 -1.15
CA VAL A 60 20.21 7.39 -0.93
C VAL A 60 20.55 8.86 -0.69
N ALA A 61 21.66 9.14 0.02
CA ALA A 61 22.10 10.50 0.26
C ALA A 61 22.53 11.23 -1.02
N ALA A 62 23.14 10.52 -1.97
CA ALA A 62 23.51 11.07 -3.27
C ALA A 62 22.29 11.41 -4.15
N GLN A 63 21.18 10.67 -4.00
CA GLN A 63 19.97 10.83 -4.81
C GLN A 63 19.12 12.08 -4.45
N SER A 64 19.55 12.92 -3.51
CA SER A 64 18.99 14.26 -3.19
C SER A 64 17.47 14.33 -2.86
N GLN A 65 16.77 13.20 -2.76
CA GLN A 65 15.36 13.08 -2.35
C GLN A 65 15.21 12.62 -0.89
N LEU A 66 16.09 13.09 0.00
CA LEU A 66 16.08 12.65 1.40
C LEU A 66 14.93 13.30 2.19
N THR A 67 13.80 12.61 2.26
CA THR A 67 12.99 12.63 3.49
C THR A 67 13.79 11.93 4.59
N SER A 68 13.84 12.49 5.79
CA SER A 68 14.60 11.99 6.96
C SER A 68 14.21 10.58 7.44
N ASP A 69 13.24 9.95 6.79
CA ASP A 69 12.68 8.68 7.21
C ASP A 69 13.49 7.53 6.65
N PHE A 70 14.59 7.23 7.35
CA PHE A 70 15.41 6.03 7.19
C PHE A 70 14.62 4.71 7.40
N PHE A 71 13.30 4.75 7.57
CA PHE A 71 12.41 3.59 7.49
C PHE A 71 12.41 2.93 6.11
N ARG A 72 12.70 3.68 5.05
CA ARG A 72 12.67 3.16 3.67
C ARG A 72 14.04 3.22 3.01
N LEU A 73 15.06 2.70 3.67
CA LEU A 73 16.36 2.49 3.04
C LEU A 73 16.20 1.39 1.95
N PRO A 74 16.22 1.72 0.65
CA PRO A 74 16.08 0.72 -0.41
C PRO A 74 17.21 -0.32 -0.29
N GLY A 75 16.93 -1.59 -0.58
CA GLY A 75 17.93 -2.67 -0.44
C GLY A 75 18.17 -3.16 1.00
N ARG A 76 17.70 -2.44 2.04
CA ARG A 76 17.88 -2.85 3.45
C ARG A 76 17.22 -4.19 3.75
N ARG A 77 16.04 -4.42 3.18
CA ARG A 77 15.26 -5.62 3.41
C ARG A 77 15.98 -6.85 2.84
N GLU A 78 16.48 -6.74 1.62
CA GLU A 78 17.24 -7.78 0.92
C GLU A 78 18.55 -8.08 1.68
N LEU A 79 19.22 -7.03 2.16
CA LEU A 79 20.41 -7.14 2.99
C LEU A 79 20.11 -7.86 4.32
N ALA A 80 19.04 -7.49 5.03
CA ALA A 80 18.64 -8.17 6.26
C ALA A 80 18.28 -9.65 6.01
N LEU A 81 17.54 -9.93 4.93
CA LEU A 81 17.16 -11.28 4.54
C LEU A 81 18.36 -12.17 4.22
N SER A 82 19.49 -11.63 3.74
CA SER A 82 20.70 -12.42 3.51
C SER A 82 21.24 -13.08 4.78
N VAL A 83 21.13 -12.40 5.92
CA VAL A 83 21.50 -12.94 7.23
C VAL A 83 20.39 -13.82 7.81
N GLN A 84 19.14 -13.38 7.68
CA GLN A 84 17.99 -14.10 8.23
C GLN A 84 17.78 -15.46 7.54
N ARG A 85 18.14 -15.61 6.27
CA ARG A 85 18.16 -16.89 5.53
C ARG A 85 18.93 -17.99 6.26
N GLU A 86 20.06 -17.65 6.85
CA GLU A 86 20.91 -18.60 7.58
C GLU A 86 20.48 -18.80 9.04
N LEU A 87 19.90 -17.75 9.64
CA LEU A 87 19.63 -17.69 11.07
C LEU A 87 18.25 -18.26 11.43
N LEU A 88 17.19 -17.88 10.71
CA LEU A 88 15.81 -18.26 11.03
C LEU A 88 15.56 -19.77 11.09
N PRO A 89 16.13 -20.61 10.19
CA PRO A 89 15.94 -22.06 10.25
C PRO A 89 16.38 -22.70 11.57
N ARG A 90 17.34 -22.10 12.28
CA ARG A 90 17.82 -22.59 13.59
C ARG A 90 16.76 -22.47 14.70
N PHE A 91 15.78 -21.61 14.51
CA PHE A 91 14.65 -21.39 15.42
C PHE A 91 13.36 -22.01 14.88
N GLY A 92 13.44 -22.86 13.85
CA GLY A 92 12.28 -23.46 13.19
C GLY A 92 11.46 -22.45 12.36
N LEU A 93 12.01 -21.27 12.09
CA LEU A 93 11.40 -20.27 11.21
C LEU A 93 11.96 -20.40 9.79
N GLU A 94 11.16 -20.07 8.79
CA GLU A 94 11.59 -20.15 7.39
C GLU A 94 12.67 -19.09 7.09
N GLY A 95 13.71 -19.44 6.33
CA GLY A 95 14.73 -18.50 5.85
C GLY A 95 14.24 -17.56 4.74
N SER A 96 13.00 -17.10 4.78
CA SER A 96 12.36 -16.31 3.73
C SER A 96 11.74 -15.03 4.30
N GLN A 97 11.19 -14.19 3.43
CA GLN A 97 10.43 -13.02 3.86
C GLN A 97 9.28 -13.42 4.80
N ARG A 98 8.58 -14.51 4.50
CA ARG A 98 7.47 -15.02 5.32
C ARG A 98 7.96 -15.40 6.70
N GLY A 99 9.09 -16.11 6.80
CA GLY A 99 9.67 -16.45 8.10
C GLY A 99 10.19 -15.23 8.87
N ALA A 100 10.70 -14.20 8.19
CA ALA A 100 11.04 -12.93 8.82
C ALA A 100 9.78 -12.21 9.36
N CYS A 101 8.64 -12.29 8.66
CA CYS A 101 7.37 -11.77 9.18
C CYS A 101 6.91 -12.57 10.41
N ALA A 102 6.94 -13.90 10.34
CA ALA A 102 6.62 -14.77 11.48
C ALA A 102 7.53 -14.51 12.70
N MET A 103 8.83 -14.29 12.45
CA MET A 103 9.80 -13.87 13.47
C MET A 103 9.37 -12.57 14.16
N VAL A 104 8.94 -11.56 13.39
CA VAL A 104 8.45 -10.29 13.94
C VAL A 104 7.21 -10.53 14.78
N ALA A 105 6.23 -11.31 14.32
CA ALA A 105 5.04 -11.65 15.10
C ALA A 105 5.38 -12.33 16.44
N GLU A 106 6.34 -13.26 16.46
CA GLU A 106 6.76 -13.90 17.72
C GLU A 106 7.50 -12.91 18.64
N CYS A 107 8.34 -12.02 18.09
CA CYS A 107 9.00 -10.95 18.88
C CYS A 107 7.99 -9.97 19.51
N VAL A 108 6.96 -9.60 18.76
CA VAL A 108 5.91 -8.65 19.17
C VAL A 108 5.20 -9.12 20.44
N ARG A 109 4.99 -10.43 20.60
CA ARG A 109 4.32 -11.01 21.78
C ARG A 109 5.06 -10.76 23.09
N PHE A 110 6.37 -10.53 23.02
CA PHE A 110 7.22 -10.25 24.18
C PHE A 110 7.75 -8.81 24.18
N CYS A 111 7.24 -7.90 23.33
CA CYS A 111 7.77 -6.52 23.22
C CYS A 111 7.53 -5.64 24.46
N SER A 112 6.63 -6.06 25.36
CA SER A 112 6.43 -5.42 26.68
C SER A 112 7.56 -5.74 27.65
N ASP A 113 8.34 -6.80 27.40
CA ASP A 113 9.51 -7.13 28.20
C ASP A 113 10.68 -6.17 27.88
N PRO A 114 11.30 -5.55 28.89
CA PRO A 114 12.33 -4.54 28.66
C PRO A 114 13.63 -5.11 28.08
N GLU A 115 13.92 -6.40 28.26
CA GLU A 115 15.10 -7.01 27.66
C GLU A 115 14.88 -7.31 26.19
N VAL A 116 13.72 -7.87 25.83
CA VAL A 116 13.32 -8.08 24.43
C VAL A 116 13.27 -6.74 23.68
N ALA A 117 12.65 -5.71 24.26
CA ALA A 117 12.60 -4.38 23.65
C ALA A 117 13.99 -3.80 23.39
N ARG A 118 14.93 -3.94 24.33
CA ARG A 118 16.34 -3.50 24.14
C ARG A 118 17.02 -4.25 23.00
N LEU A 119 16.77 -5.55 22.86
CA LEU A 119 17.33 -6.35 21.78
C LEU A 119 16.75 -5.94 20.41
N ILE A 120 15.43 -5.73 20.30
CA ILE A 120 14.79 -5.23 19.08
C ILE A 120 15.38 -3.87 18.68
N HIS A 121 15.55 -2.96 19.64
CA HIS A 121 16.22 -1.67 19.41
C HIS A 121 17.65 -1.85 18.88
N GLY A 122 18.43 -2.74 19.49
CA GLY A 122 19.79 -3.04 19.04
C GLY A 122 19.81 -3.52 17.60
N VAL A 123 18.94 -4.48 17.27
CA VAL A 123 18.80 -5.05 15.92
C VAL A 123 18.44 -3.96 14.90
N ASN A 124 17.39 -3.17 15.18
CA ASN A 124 16.94 -2.11 14.28
C ASN A 124 18.01 -1.03 14.06
N ARG A 125 18.76 -0.67 15.11
CA ARG A 125 19.88 0.27 14.98
C ARG A 125 20.98 -0.28 14.07
N LYS A 126 21.28 -1.58 14.15
CA LYS A 126 22.26 -2.22 13.25
C LYS A 126 21.76 -2.36 11.82
N LEU A 127 20.45 -2.36 11.60
CA LEU A 127 19.85 -2.23 10.26
C LEU A 127 19.86 -0.78 9.74
N GLY A 128 20.43 0.16 10.49
CA GLY A 128 20.51 1.57 10.08
C GLY A 128 19.22 2.35 10.37
N MET A 129 18.39 1.92 11.31
CA MET A 129 17.31 2.75 11.85
C MET A 129 17.83 3.72 12.91
N GLU A 130 17.36 4.96 12.88
CA GLU A 130 17.63 5.95 13.92
C GLU A 130 16.89 5.62 15.23
N PRO A 131 17.38 6.08 16.40
CA PRO A 131 16.76 5.77 17.69
C PRO A 131 15.28 6.17 17.78
N SER A 132 14.92 7.36 17.27
CA SER A 132 13.53 7.85 17.22
C SER A 132 12.64 6.97 16.34
N ALA A 133 13.16 6.54 15.19
CA ALA A 133 12.49 5.59 14.31
C ALA A 133 12.24 4.25 14.99
N CYS A 134 13.23 3.72 15.72
CA CYS A 134 13.04 2.47 16.46
C CYS A 134 11.98 2.60 17.55
N GLN A 135 11.88 3.77 18.19
CA GLN A 135 10.85 4.04 19.20
C GLN A 135 9.45 4.07 18.58
N ARG A 136 9.26 4.80 17.47
CA ARG A 136 8.00 4.83 16.71
C ARG A 136 7.56 3.43 16.27
N TYR A 137 8.51 2.62 15.79
CA TYR A 137 8.28 1.22 15.41
C TYR A 137 7.67 0.39 16.56
N LEU A 138 8.27 0.46 17.76
CA LEU A 138 7.77 -0.28 18.92
C LEU A 138 6.46 0.29 19.46
N GLU A 139 6.27 1.60 19.42
CA GLU A 139 5.01 2.24 19.81
C GLU A 139 3.86 1.81 18.88
N GLY A 140 4.11 1.72 17.57
CA GLY A 140 3.17 1.18 16.59
C GLY A 140 2.80 -0.28 16.89
N ILE A 141 3.80 -1.12 17.15
CA ILE A 141 3.57 -2.52 17.57
C ILE A 141 2.71 -2.60 18.85
N ARG A 142 3.04 -1.80 19.87
CA ARG A 142 2.30 -1.79 21.14
C ARG A 142 0.88 -1.31 20.95
N ALA A 143 0.66 -0.31 20.09
CA ALA A 143 -0.67 0.19 19.75
C ALA A 143 -1.52 -0.92 19.10
N VAL A 144 -0.96 -1.64 18.11
CA VAL A 144 -1.64 -2.79 17.48
C VAL A 144 -2.01 -3.85 18.53
N MET A 145 -1.07 -4.23 19.40
CA MET A 145 -1.32 -5.22 20.46
C MET A 145 -2.35 -4.76 21.49
N ALA A 146 -2.36 -3.48 21.86
CA ALA A 146 -3.31 -2.91 22.80
C ALA A 146 -4.76 -2.90 22.25
N THR A 147 -4.93 -2.90 20.92
CA THR A 147 -6.26 -2.90 20.29
C THR A 147 -6.94 -4.27 20.20
N GLY A 148 -6.23 -5.36 20.52
CA GLY A 148 -6.79 -6.61 21.06
C GLY A 148 -7.91 -7.32 20.28
N SER A 149 -7.59 -7.99 19.16
CA SER A 149 -8.45 -9.04 18.59
C SER A 149 -8.31 -10.42 19.25
N GLY A 150 -7.63 -10.51 20.41
CA GLY A 150 -7.39 -11.75 21.14
C GLY A 150 -8.45 -12.05 22.20
N GLY A 151 -9.50 -12.78 21.82
CA GLY A 151 -10.41 -13.43 22.77
C GLY A 151 -9.78 -14.63 23.47
N ALA A 152 -10.00 -14.69 24.79
CA ALA A 152 -9.89 -15.85 25.70
C ALA A 152 -8.48 -16.41 26.04
N LEU A 153 -7.92 -15.94 27.16
CA LEU A 153 -7.27 -16.78 28.17
C LEU A 153 -7.69 -16.29 29.57
N SER A 154 -7.98 -17.24 30.46
CA SER A 154 -8.80 -17.13 31.67
C SER A 154 -8.19 -16.34 32.85
N GLN A 155 -9.08 -15.73 33.63
CA GLN A 155 -8.95 -15.16 34.98
C GLN A 155 -8.47 -16.18 36.07
N PRO A 156 -8.42 -15.84 37.38
CA PRO A 156 -7.87 -14.66 38.06
C PRO A 156 -6.90 -15.06 39.20
N ALA A 157 -6.02 -14.16 39.63
CA ALA A 157 -5.41 -14.25 40.96
C ALA A 157 -5.49 -12.91 41.69
N LYS A 158 -5.86 -13.03 42.97
CA LYS A 158 -6.28 -12.00 43.91
C LYS A 158 -5.14 -11.03 44.28
N GLY A 159 -5.51 -9.76 44.38
CA GLY A 159 -5.12 -8.78 45.40
C GLY A 159 -3.64 -8.57 45.71
N PHE A 160 -3.16 -7.35 45.48
CA PHE A 160 -2.43 -6.61 46.53
C PHE A 160 -2.56 -5.10 46.30
N ALA A 161 -2.78 -4.39 47.40
CA ALA A 161 -3.01 -2.96 47.48
C ALA A 161 -1.69 -2.17 47.53
N GLY A 162 -1.73 -0.95 47.00
CA GLY A 162 -1.00 0.21 47.51
C GLY A 162 0.48 0.34 47.13
N LEU A 163 0.81 1.38 46.35
CA LEU A 163 1.60 2.54 46.79
C LEU A 163 1.88 3.49 45.61
N ARG A 164 1.76 4.80 45.90
CA ARG A 164 2.07 5.95 45.03
C ARG A 164 3.52 6.44 45.29
N PRO A 165 4.04 7.41 44.51
CA PRO A 165 5.40 7.40 43.97
C PRO A 165 6.44 8.11 44.84
N ARG A 166 7.73 7.86 44.55
CA ARG A 166 8.84 8.74 44.95
C ARG A 166 9.65 9.19 43.74
N ALA A 167 9.78 10.51 43.64
CA ALA A 167 10.79 11.22 42.87
C ALA A 167 12.16 11.11 43.55
N CYS A 168 13.24 11.19 42.76
CA CYS A 168 14.60 11.64 43.10
C CYS A 168 15.35 11.81 41.76
N THR A 169 15.58 13.04 41.28
CA THR A 169 16.79 13.89 41.44
C THR A 169 18.00 13.47 40.59
N GLU A 170 18.50 14.44 39.81
CA GLU A 170 19.72 14.45 38.98
C GLU A 170 21.02 14.17 39.78
N PRO A 171 22.20 14.07 39.11
CA PRO A 171 22.95 15.31 38.85
C PRO A 171 23.72 15.41 37.51
N ILE A 172 23.83 16.67 37.13
CA ILE A 172 24.72 17.41 36.24
C ILE A 172 26.19 16.93 36.23
N ILE A 173 26.80 16.80 35.04
CA ILE A 173 28.21 17.16 34.80
C ILE A 173 28.33 17.98 33.51
N SER A 174 28.86 19.18 33.71
CA SER A 174 29.35 20.19 32.76
C SER A 174 30.55 19.71 31.96
N CYS A 175 30.64 20.11 30.68
CA CYS A 175 31.91 20.61 30.13
C CYS A 175 31.69 21.45 28.86
N SER A 176 31.98 22.74 29.00
CA SER A 176 32.13 23.75 27.96
C SER A 176 33.47 23.63 27.24
N SER A 177 33.52 23.91 25.92
CA SER A 177 34.56 24.70 25.23
C SER A 177 34.20 24.90 23.74
N ARG A 178 34.30 26.15 23.27
CA ARG A 178 33.98 26.64 21.90
C ARG A 178 35.18 26.49 20.92
N PRO A 179 35.26 27.22 19.78
CA PRO A 179 34.95 26.70 18.45
C PRO A 179 36.17 26.76 17.48
N TRP A 180 36.05 26.14 16.30
CA TRP A 180 37.03 26.33 15.22
C TRP A 180 36.33 26.65 13.90
N VAL A 181 36.80 27.72 13.25
CA VAL A 181 36.40 28.23 11.94
C VAL A 181 37.61 28.13 11.01
N PRO A 182 37.42 27.70 9.75
CA PRO A 182 38.10 28.40 8.64
C PRO A 182 37.15 28.66 7.46
N LYS A 183 36.99 29.92 7.04
CA LYS A 183 37.69 30.60 5.92
C LYS A 183 37.26 30.15 4.51
N ARG A 184 36.54 31.07 3.83
CA ARG A 184 36.31 31.12 2.38
C ARG A 184 37.62 31.30 1.60
N PRO A 185 37.68 30.90 0.32
CA PRO A 185 38.48 31.59 -0.68
C PRO A 185 37.62 32.47 -1.60
N ARG A 186 38.29 33.51 -2.10
CA ARG A 186 37.81 34.56 -3.01
C ARG A 186 37.82 34.11 -4.47
N ALA A 187 37.08 34.89 -5.26
CA ALA A 187 36.91 34.89 -6.70
C ALA A 187 38.20 34.90 -7.55
N SER A 188 38.07 34.38 -8.77
CA SER A 188 38.93 34.70 -9.93
C SER A 188 38.07 35.04 -11.13
N SER A 189 38.35 36.22 -11.69
CA SER A 189 37.87 36.81 -12.95
C SER A 189 38.32 36.03 -14.19
N CYS A 190 37.50 36.02 -15.25
CA CYS A 190 37.94 36.04 -16.65
C CYS A 190 36.86 36.69 -17.54
N GLU A 191 37.36 37.47 -18.50
CA GLU A 191 36.70 38.41 -19.42
C GLU A 191 35.99 37.76 -20.63
N PRO A 192 35.25 38.56 -21.46
CA PRO A 192 34.31 38.06 -22.45
C PRO A 192 34.92 37.89 -23.84
N VAL A 193 34.38 36.95 -24.61
CA VAL A 193 34.59 36.87 -26.08
C VAL A 193 33.27 37.16 -26.76
N GLY A 194 33.23 38.25 -27.52
CA GLY A 194 32.10 38.64 -28.35
C GLY A 194 32.04 37.82 -29.64
N TYR A 195 30.82 37.67 -30.17
CA TYR A 195 30.58 37.45 -31.60
C TYR A 195 29.32 38.20 -32.03
N ASP A 196 29.47 38.94 -33.12
CA ASP A 196 28.51 39.85 -33.73
C ASP A 196 27.61 39.12 -34.75
N LYS A 197 26.36 39.58 -34.83
CA LYS A 197 25.35 39.55 -35.91
C LYS A 197 25.21 38.33 -36.84
N LYS A 198 23.95 37.90 -37.01
CA LYS A 198 23.20 38.16 -38.25
C LYS A 198 21.68 38.03 -38.06
N GLU A 199 21.00 38.98 -38.70
CA GLU A 199 19.56 39.16 -38.86
C GLU A 199 18.88 37.96 -39.54
N VAL A 200 17.55 37.78 -39.35
CA VAL A 200 16.53 37.79 -40.42
C VAL A 200 15.11 37.73 -39.80
N SER A 201 14.30 38.74 -40.18
CA SER A 201 12.83 38.79 -40.39
C SER A 201 11.89 38.25 -39.29
N SER A 202 11.19 39.11 -38.55
CA SER A 202 9.89 39.72 -38.87
C SER A 202 8.72 38.72 -38.98
N PHE A 203 7.89 38.65 -37.93
CA PHE A 203 6.45 38.39 -38.06
C PHE A 203 5.69 39.21 -37.02
N GLY A 204 4.81 40.07 -37.50
CA GLY A 204 4.11 41.09 -36.72
C GLY A 204 2.97 40.53 -35.88
N VAL A 205 2.96 40.90 -34.60
CA VAL A 205 1.81 40.76 -33.72
C VAL A 205 1.06 42.09 -33.73
N ARG A 206 -0.18 42.08 -34.23
CA ARG A 206 -1.08 43.23 -34.13
C ARG A 206 -1.55 43.37 -32.69
N ALA A 207 -1.31 44.56 -32.14
CA ALA A 207 -1.95 45.07 -30.95
C ALA A 207 -3.46 45.20 -31.18
N ILE A 208 -4.25 44.66 -30.25
CA ILE A 208 -5.60 45.16 -29.98
C ILE A 208 -5.56 45.73 -28.56
N LYS A 209 -5.92 47.01 -28.50
CA LYS A 209 -6.06 47.84 -27.30
C LYS A 209 -7.15 47.27 -26.39
N ASP A 210 -6.84 47.18 -25.10
CA ASP A 210 -7.84 47.33 -24.04
C ASP A 210 -8.53 48.69 -24.14
N PRO A 211 -9.79 48.78 -23.70
CA PRO A 211 -9.98 49.48 -22.44
C PRO A 211 -11.11 48.88 -21.60
N PHE A 212 -10.80 48.35 -20.40
CA PHE A 212 -11.71 48.46 -19.25
C PHE A 212 -10.88 48.46 -17.95
N THR A 213 -10.63 49.67 -17.45
CA THR A 213 -10.15 49.90 -16.09
C THR A 213 -11.29 50.60 -15.34
N LEU A 214 -11.76 49.99 -14.25
CA LEU A 214 -11.89 50.57 -12.91
C LEU A 214 -12.91 49.81 -12.06
N GLY A 215 -12.48 49.37 -10.87
CA GLY A 215 -13.39 48.89 -9.83
C GLY A 215 -12.85 47.83 -8.87
N PHE A 216 -11.56 47.82 -8.50
CA PHE A 216 -11.08 46.97 -7.41
C PHE A 216 -11.59 47.48 -6.05
N CYS A 217 -12.57 46.78 -5.47
CA CYS A 217 -12.84 46.83 -4.04
C CYS A 217 -12.10 45.66 -3.37
N ASN A 218 -11.11 46.00 -2.53
CA ASN A 218 -10.47 45.06 -1.62
C ASN A 218 -11.48 44.59 -0.57
N GLY A 219 -11.83 43.31 -0.63
CA GLY A 219 -12.64 42.64 0.39
C GLY A 219 -12.62 41.15 0.15
N ALA A 220 -11.53 40.48 0.56
CA ALA A 220 -11.48 39.02 0.56
C ALA A 220 -12.57 38.47 1.49
N PRO A 221 -13.56 37.70 1.00
CA PRO A 221 -14.51 37.04 1.87
C PRO A 221 -13.77 35.88 2.54
N THR A 222 -13.57 35.99 3.84
CA THR A 222 -13.26 34.83 4.68
C THR A 222 -14.47 33.91 4.66
N PHE A 223 -14.46 32.93 3.76
CA PHE A 223 -15.51 31.93 3.65
C PHE A 223 -15.43 31.02 4.88
N ARG A 224 -16.27 31.28 5.88
CA ARG A 224 -16.51 30.35 6.98
C ARG A 224 -17.26 29.14 6.41
N PRO A 225 -16.75 27.91 6.52
CA PRO A 225 -17.55 26.74 6.17
C PRO A 225 -18.79 26.74 7.06
N ALA A 226 -19.97 26.61 6.45
CA ALA A 226 -21.20 26.42 7.18
C ALA A 226 -21.01 25.24 8.14
N VAL A 227 -21.20 25.49 9.43
CA VAL A 227 -21.17 24.44 10.46
C VAL A 227 -22.32 23.50 10.14
N GLY A 228 -22.00 22.39 9.47
CA GLY A 228 -22.97 21.38 9.06
C GLY A 228 -23.71 20.85 10.28
N GLY A 229 -25.02 21.09 10.34
CA GLY A 229 -25.88 20.48 11.34
C GLY A 229 -25.71 18.95 11.25
N ARG A 230 -25.38 18.30 12.37
CA ARG A 230 -25.22 16.85 12.42
C ARG A 230 -26.52 16.20 11.93
N ARG A 231 -26.46 15.47 10.81
CA ARG A 231 -27.60 14.67 10.36
C ARG A 231 -27.96 13.68 11.46
N PRO A 232 -29.27 13.49 11.79
CA PRO A 232 -29.68 12.51 12.77
C PRO A 232 -29.22 11.10 12.34
N ALA A 233 -28.70 10.34 13.30
CA ALA A 233 -28.18 9.00 13.04
C ALA A 233 -29.29 8.09 12.48
N THR A 234 -29.04 7.49 11.32
CA THR A 234 -29.95 6.51 10.71
C THR A 234 -30.08 5.28 11.61
N PRO A 235 -31.19 4.51 11.53
CA PRO A 235 -31.33 3.25 12.26
C PRO A 235 -30.17 2.27 12.04
N MET A 236 -29.57 2.24 10.84
CA MET A 236 -28.36 1.46 10.57
C MET A 236 -27.13 1.95 11.33
N ALA A 237 -26.93 3.27 11.46
CA ALA A 237 -25.81 3.81 12.23
C ALA A 237 -25.85 3.37 13.71
N LYS A 238 -27.04 3.21 14.29
CA LYS A 238 -27.19 2.65 15.66
C LYS A 238 -26.83 1.16 15.72
N ARG A 239 -27.19 0.40 14.68
CA ARG A 239 -26.87 -1.03 14.59
C ARG A 239 -25.37 -1.26 14.42
N TRP A 240 -24.69 -0.37 13.70
CA TRP A 240 -23.25 -0.42 13.51
C TRP A 240 -22.44 -0.02 14.74
N ALA A 241 -22.94 0.88 15.58
CA ALA A 241 -22.31 1.21 16.86
C ALA A 241 -22.19 0.00 17.82
N LEU A 242 -22.97 -1.06 17.58
CA LEU A 242 -22.91 -2.33 18.33
C LEU A 242 -22.04 -3.39 17.66
N ARG A 243 -21.47 -3.11 16.48
CA ARG A 243 -20.59 -4.05 15.78
C ARG A 243 -19.32 -4.25 16.60
N ARG A 244 -18.92 -5.51 16.78
CA ARG A 244 -17.64 -5.84 17.44
C ARG A 244 -16.49 -5.38 16.55
N LYS A 245 -15.54 -4.64 17.11
CA LYS A 245 -14.31 -4.26 16.41
C LYS A 245 -13.64 -5.52 15.85
N GLY A 246 -13.37 -5.53 14.54
CA GLY A 246 -12.75 -6.66 13.84
C GLY A 246 -13.70 -7.76 13.34
N ALA A 247 -15.02 -7.67 13.54
CA ALA A 247 -15.94 -8.59 12.88
C ALA A 247 -15.95 -8.32 11.35
N PRO A 248 -16.06 -9.33 10.47
CA PRO A 248 -16.21 -9.07 9.03
C PRO A 248 -17.51 -8.29 8.75
N PHE A 249 -17.53 -7.49 7.67
CA PHE A 249 -18.75 -6.87 7.17
C PHE A 249 -19.67 -7.97 6.63
N SER A 250 -20.96 -7.85 6.91
CA SER A 250 -21.98 -8.53 6.11
C SER A 250 -22.26 -7.76 4.82
N LYS A 251 -22.78 -8.43 3.79
CA LYS A 251 -23.22 -7.82 2.53
C LYS A 251 -23.98 -6.49 2.71
N ALA A 252 -25.00 -6.48 3.57
CA ALA A 252 -25.83 -5.29 3.78
C ALA A 252 -25.02 -4.11 4.38
N GLU A 253 -24.02 -4.40 5.20
CA GLU A 253 -23.15 -3.38 5.78
C GLU A 253 -22.14 -2.87 4.76
N ALA A 254 -21.57 -3.75 3.93
CA ALA A 254 -20.71 -3.37 2.82
C ALA A 254 -21.44 -2.45 1.83
N LEU A 255 -22.66 -2.84 1.40
CA LEU A 255 -23.49 -2.03 0.50
C LEU A 255 -23.81 -0.66 1.09
N HIS A 256 -24.20 -0.60 2.37
CA HIS A 256 -24.50 0.68 3.00
C HIS A 256 -23.25 1.57 3.12
N LEU A 257 -22.09 1.00 3.45
CA LEU A 257 -20.83 1.73 3.49
C LEU A 257 -20.49 2.33 2.11
N PHE A 258 -20.50 1.51 1.05
CA PHE A 258 -20.16 2.00 -0.29
C PHE A 258 -21.20 3.03 -0.79
N SER A 259 -22.46 2.90 -0.41
CA SER A 259 -23.48 3.91 -0.70
C SER A 259 -23.19 5.25 -0.01
N GLU A 260 -22.82 5.25 1.27
CA GLU A 260 -22.43 6.48 2.00
C GLU A 260 -21.16 7.10 1.40
N LEU A 261 -20.16 6.29 1.06
CA LEU A 261 -18.93 6.74 0.40
C LEU A 261 -19.25 7.38 -0.95
N LEU A 262 -20.08 6.74 -1.78
CA LEU A 262 -20.51 7.25 -3.07
C LEU A 262 -21.19 8.61 -2.92
N VAL A 263 -22.17 8.75 -2.01
CA VAL A 263 -22.87 10.02 -1.75
C VAL A 263 -21.91 11.12 -1.32
N ALA A 264 -20.90 10.79 -0.51
CA ALA A 264 -19.91 11.75 -0.04
C ALA A 264 -18.92 12.14 -1.16
N TYR A 265 -18.46 11.19 -1.95
CA TYR A 265 -17.60 11.46 -3.11
C TYR A 265 -18.34 12.27 -4.17
N SER A 266 -19.62 12.02 -4.41
CA SER A 266 -20.43 12.78 -5.37
C SER A 266 -20.77 14.22 -4.91
N GLN A 267 -20.37 14.66 -3.70
CA GLN A 267 -20.66 16.03 -3.27
C GLN A 267 -19.93 17.06 -4.15
N PRO A 268 -20.59 18.16 -4.57
CA PRO A 268 -20.00 19.16 -5.48
C PRO A 268 -18.68 19.76 -4.98
N ASP A 269 -18.55 19.99 -3.66
CA ASP A 269 -17.32 20.54 -3.08
C ASP A 269 -16.17 19.51 -3.06
N PHE A 270 -16.49 18.23 -2.85
CA PHE A 270 -15.49 17.15 -2.96
C PHE A 270 -15.01 17.01 -4.40
N GLN A 271 -15.94 16.93 -5.35
CA GLN A 271 -15.65 16.83 -6.79
C GLN A 271 -14.81 18.00 -7.29
N ARG A 272 -15.13 19.23 -6.88
CA ARG A 272 -14.33 20.41 -7.23
C ARG A 272 -12.88 20.29 -6.75
N ARG A 273 -12.66 19.83 -5.51
CA ARG A 273 -11.31 19.63 -4.97
C ARG A 273 -10.58 18.49 -5.67
N MET A 274 -11.26 17.41 -5.99
CA MET A 274 -10.68 16.28 -6.72
C MET A 274 -10.24 16.69 -8.12
N HIS A 275 -11.06 17.45 -8.86
CA HIS A 275 -10.70 18.00 -10.15
C HIS A 275 -9.54 19.00 -10.09
N GLU A 276 -9.48 19.83 -9.04
CA GLU A 276 -8.34 20.73 -8.85
C GLU A 276 -7.04 19.93 -8.71
N LEU A 277 -7.03 18.85 -7.91
CA LEU A 277 -5.87 17.97 -7.78
C LEU A 277 -5.46 17.31 -9.10
N GLN A 278 -6.43 16.88 -9.91
CA GLN A 278 -6.18 16.30 -11.23
C GLN A 278 -5.59 17.32 -12.22
N ARG A 279 -5.87 18.62 -12.04
CA ARG A 279 -5.31 19.70 -12.86
C ARG A 279 -3.92 20.13 -12.41
N THR A 280 -3.68 20.17 -11.10
CA THR A 280 -2.42 20.70 -10.53
C THR A 280 -1.31 19.66 -10.49
N HIS A 281 -1.65 18.37 -10.50
CA HIS A 281 -0.67 17.29 -10.41
C HIS A 281 -0.85 16.30 -11.54
N ALA A 282 0.26 15.77 -12.07
CA ALA A 282 0.19 14.70 -13.05
C ALA A 282 -0.50 13.46 -12.42
N PRO A 283 -1.45 12.81 -13.12
CA PRO A 283 -1.92 11.48 -12.76
C PRO A 283 -0.68 10.58 -12.63
N CYS A 284 -0.55 9.87 -11.52
CA CYS A 284 0.61 9.04 -11.15
C CYS A 284 1.83 9.76 -10.54
N SER A 285 1.79 11.08 -10.32
CA SER A 285 2.80 11.73 -9.46
C SER A 285 2.61 11.33 -7.98
N GLU A 286 3.71 11.18 -7.24
CA GLU A 286 3.66 10.89 -5.80
C GLU A 286 2.85 11.96 -5.04
N GLN A 287 3.04 13.24 -5.41
CA GLN A 287 2.32 14.35 -4.84
C GLN A 287 0.79 14.26 -5.05
N PHE A 288 0.35 13.82 -6.24
CA PHE A 288 -1.07 13.57 -6.50
C PHE A 288 -1.63 12.52 -5.53
N GLY A 289 -0.92 11.41 -5.34
CA GLY A 289 -1.32 10.35 -4.41
C GLY A 289 -1.46 10.85 -2.96
N ILE A 290 -0.51 11.67 -2.49
CA ILE A 290 -0.52 12.26 -1.15
C ILE A 290 -1.73 13.17 -0.95
N GLU A 291 -1.99 14.08 -1.89
CA GLU A 291 -3.09 15.04 -1.77
C GLU A 291 -4.46 14.39 -1.93
N VAL A 292 -4.61 13.41 -2.83
CA VAL A 292 -5.83 12.60 -2.95
C VAL A 292 -6.10 11.85 -1.65
N ALA A 293 -5.08 11.22 -1.06
CA ALA A 293 -5.25 10.51 0.22
C ALA A 293 -5.70 11.46 1.35
N LYS A 294 -5.18 12.69 1.40
CA LYS A 294 -5.65 13.72 2.35
C LYS A 294 -7.12 14.08 2.11
N LEU A 295 -7.53 14.24 0.85
CA LEU A 295 -8.91 14.55 0.49
C LEU A 295 -9.85 13.40 0.88
N LEU A 296 -9.51 12.15 0.54
CA LEU A 296 -10.29 10.95 0.92
C LEU A 296 -10.44 10.82 2.44
N ARG A 297 -9.37 11.09 3.20
CA ARG A 297 -9.42 11.09 4.67
C ARG A 297 -10.45 12.05 5.25
N THR A 298 -10.74 13.18 4.59
CA THR A 298 -11.80 14.08 5.06
C THR A 298 -13.18 13.44 5.03
N VAL A 299 -13.44 12.57 4.06
CA VAL A 299 -14.69 11.80 3.96
C VAL A 299 -14.68 10.61 4.91
N HIS A 300 -13.59 9.84 4.93
CA HIS A 300 -13.45 8.66 5.79
C HIS A 300 -13.61 9.00 7.28
N ARG A 301 -13.11 10.16 7.71
CA ARG A 301 -13.23 10.63 9.11
C ARG A 301 -14.67 10.68 9.60
N ASP A 302 -15.62 10.96 8.72
CA ASP A 302 -17.03 11.09 9.07
C ASP A 302 -17.81 9.77 8.91
N ILE A 303 -17.37 8.89 8.00
CA ILE A 303 -18.09 7.67 7.62
C ILE A 303 -17.58 6.45 8.39
N LEU A 304 -16.27 6.23 8.47
CA LEU A 304 -15.69 5.02 9.06
C LEU A 304 -16.11 4.78 10.53
N PRO A 305 -16.18 5.82 11.41
CA PRO A 305 -16.69 5.66 12.77
C PRO A 305 -18.12 5.13 12.83
N ARG A 306 -18.93 5.45 11.83
CA ARG A 306 -20.31 4.93 11.77
C ARG A 306 -20.30 3.45 11.52
N CYS A 307 -19.33 2.91 10.78
CA CYS A 307 -19.17 1.49 10.49
C CYS A 307 -18.45 0.71 11.60
N GLY A 308 -18.09 1.36 12.71
CA GLY A 308 -17.30 0.75 13.78
C GLY A 308 -15.80 0.63 13.45
N LEU A 309 -15.31 1.40 12.48
CA LEU A 309 -13.89 1.53 12.15
C LEU A 309 -13.35 2.86 12.69
N ASP A 310 -12.04 2.96 12.91
CA ASP A 310 -11.44 4.23 13.36
C ASP A 310 -11.55 5.31 12.26
N ALA A 311 -11.64 6.58 12.66
CA ALA A 311 -11.58 7.72 11.75
C ALA A 311 -10.16 7.98 11.20
N SER A 312 -9.18 7.22 11.67
CA SER A 312 -7.76 7.33 11.34
C SER A 312 -7.41 6.67 10.01
N SER A 313 -6.14 6.83 9.61
CA SER A 313 -5.56 6.06 8.50
C SER A 313 -5.62 4.55 8.76
N ASP A 314 -5.50 4.14 10.02
CA ASP A 314 -5.53 2.72 10.39
C ASP A 314 -6.94 2.15 10.20
N GLY A 315 -7.99 2.90 10.58
CA GLY A 315 -9.37 2.48 10.32
C GLY A 315 -9.71 2.37 8.84
N ALA A 316 -9.09 3.20 7.99
CA ALA A 316 -9.20 3.07 6.54
C ALA A 316 -8.46 1.84 5.99
N GLN A 317 -7.38 1.40 6.65
CA GLN A 317 -6.65 0.18 6.28
C GLN A 317 -7.38 -1.08 6.76
N GLU A 318 -8.00 -1.03 7.94
CA GLU A 318 -8.87 -2.09 8.47
C GLU A 318 -10.10 -2.34 7.57
N LEU A 319 -10.46 -1.39 6.71
CA LEU A 319 -11.65 -1.49 5.88
C LEU A 319 -11.61 -2.67 4.90
N LEU A 320 -10.53 -2.81 4.12
CA LEU A 320 -10.45 -3.85 3.08
C LEU A 320 -10.46 -5.28 3.69
N PRO A 321 -9.65 -5.60 4.72
CA PRO A 321 -9.72 -6.89 5.40
C PRO A 321 -11.10 -7.16 6.00
N ALA A 322 -11.73 -6.14 6.59
CA ALA A 322 -13.04 -6.28 7.18
C ALA A 322 -14.11 -6.57 6.10
N LEU A 323 -14.01 -5.97 4.91
CA LEU A 323 -14.92 -6.26 3.81
C LEU A 323 -14.74 -7.70 3.30
N GLY A 324 -13.51 -8.22 3.30
CA GLY A 324 -13.22 -9.64 3.07
C GLY A 324 -13.89 -10.21 1.81
N ALA A 325 -14.68 -11.27 1.98
CA ALA A 325 -15.39 -11.93 0.88
C ALA A 325 -16.47 -11.07 0.22
N GLU A 326 -16.99 -10.05 0.92
CA GLU A 326 -18.05 -9.18 0.37
C GLU A 326 -17.54 -8.28 -0.76
N LEU A 327 -16.23 -8.04 -0.88
CA LEU A 327 -15.65 -7.37 -2.06
C LEU A 327 -15.84 -8.18 -3.35
N LEU A 328 -16.17 -9.47 -3.24
CA LEU A 328 -16.47 -10.32 -4.39
C LEU A 328 -17.97 -10.28 -4.76
N ASP A 329 -18.84 -9.75 -3.90
CA ASP A 329 -20.27 -9.66 -4.18
C ASP A 329 -20.55 -8.65 -5.31
N HIS A 330 -21.45 -9.02 -6.22
CA HIS A 330 -21.75 -8.23 -7.41
C HIS A 330 -22.25 -6.83 -7.08
N ASP A 331 -23.19 -6.70 -6.14
CA ASP A 331 -23.80 -5.41 -5.80
C ASP A 331 -22.77 -4.49 -5.13
N VAL A 332 -21.89 -5.08 -4.31
CA VAL A 332 -20.77 -4.36 -3.67
C VAL A 332 -19.77 -3.88 -4.74
N GLN A 333 -19.46 -4.70 -5.73
CA GLN A 333 -18.59 -4.32 -6.85
C GLN A 333 -19.18 -3.21 -7.70
N VAL A 334 -20.49 -3.22 -7.96
CA VAL A 334 -21.17 -2.14 -8.68
C VAL A 334 -21.03 -0.82 -7.94
N LEU A 335 -21.24 -0.80 -6.62
CA LEU A 335 -21.06 0.42 -5.83
C LEU A 335 -19.60 0.84 -5.68
N ALA A 336 -18.68 -0.12 -5.55
CA ALA A 336 -17.24 0.16 -5.53
C ALA A 336 -16.78 0.80 -6.85
N ALA A 337 -17.24 0.27 -7.98
CA ALA A 337 -16.99 0.85 -9.30
C ALA A 337 -17.59 2.26 -9.44
N ALA A 338 -18.79 2.49 -8.91
CA ALA A 338 -19.39 3.83 -8.88
C ALA A 338 -18.59 4.81 -7.98
N CYS A 339 -18.05 4.34 -6.85
CA CYS A 339 -17.13 5.13 -6.02
C CYS A 339 -15.86 5.48 -6.81
N ASP A 340 -15.27 4.53 -7.53
CA ASP A 340 -14.10 4.78 -8.37
C ASP A 340 -14.42 5.79 -9.49
N GLU A 341 -15.58 5.67 -10.14
CA GLU A 341 -16.04 6.64 -11.13
C GLU A 341 -16.24 8.03 -10.52
N ALA A 342 -16.81 8.12 -9.31
CA ALA A 342 -16.93 9.39 -8.61
C ALA A 342 -15.55 9.97 -8.24
N LEU A 343 -14.58 9.16 -7.84
CA LEU A 343 -13.26 9.64 -7.45
C LEU A 343 -12.42 10.09 -8.65
N TYR A 344 -12.46 9.35 -9.74
CA TYR A 344 -11.55 9.56 -10.87
C TYR A 344 -12.24 10.20 -12.07
N GLY A 345 -13.56 10.34 -12.02
CA GLY A 345 -14.38 10.82 -13.12
C GLY A 345 -14.41 9.85 -14.29
N PRO A 346 -15.29 10.09 -15.27
CA PRO A 346 -15.25 9.36 -16.53
C PRO A 346 -13.93 9.65 -17.25
N GLU A 347 -13.25 10.78 -17.07
CA GLU A 347 -12.08 11.14 -17.88
C GLU A 347 -10.84 10.25 -17.66
N LEU A 348 -10.63 9.74 -16.44
CA LEU A 348 -9.61 8.70 -16.19
C LEU A 348 -10.05 7.32 -16.70
N GLY A 349 -11.36 7.12 -16.94
CA GLY A 349 -11.95 5.97 -17.64
C GLY A 349 -12.21 6.19 -19.13
N ALA A 350 -12.08 7.41 -19.67
CA ALA A 350 -12.55 7.83 -21.01
C ALA A 350 -11.39 8.01 -22.00
N ARG A 351 -10.21 7.57 -21.63
CA ARG A 351 -9.41 6.80 -22.59
C ARG A 351 -9.63 5.31 -22.42
N SER A 352 -10.85 4.87 -22.06
CA SER A 352 -11.30 3.56 -22.53
C SER A 352 -11.04 3.58 -24.03
N PRO A 353 -10.16 2.71 -24.55
CA PRO A 353 -9.94 2.64 -25.98
C PRO A 353 -11.31 2.53 -26.63
N ALA A 354 -11.55 3.31 -27.69
CA ALA A 354 -12.78 3.30 -28.46
C ALA A 354 -13.34 1.87 -28.53
N LYS A 355 -14.57 1.65 -28.04
CA LYS A 355 -15.24 0.33 -27.85
C LYS A 355 -14.29 -0.86 -28.01
N PHE A 356 -13.65 -1.29 -26.93
CA PHE A 356 -12.74 -2.44 -26.95
C PHE A 356 -13.44 -3.67 -27.53
N THR A 357 -13.13 -4.02 -28.78
CA THR A 357 -13.80 -5.04 -29.58
C THR A 357 -13.26 -6.43 -29.26
N LYS A 358 -14.04 -7.48 -29.58
CA LYS A 358 -13.57 -8.88 -29.50
C LYS A 358 -12.25 -9.08 -30.25
N ARG A 359 -12.09 -8.45 -31.42
CA ARG A 359 -10.86 -8.53 -32.23
C ARG A 359 -9.65 -7.95 -31.47
N GLN A 360 -9.83 -6.82 -30.79
CA GLN A 360 -8.77 -6.23 -29.96
C GLN A 360 -8.46 -7.12 -28.75
N ALA A 361 -9.48 -7.68 -28.09
CA ALA A 361 -9.29 -8.64 -27.00
C ALA A 361 -8.45 -9.85 -27.45
N LEU A 362 -8.80 -10.47 -28.58
CA LEU A 362 -8.02 -11.59 -29.14
C LEU A 362 -6.59 -11.19 -29.51
N SER A 363 -6.39 -9.99 -30.08
CA SER A 363 -5.05 -9.50 -30.42
C SER A 363 -4.19 -9.34 -29.16
N LEU A 364 -4.73 -8.68 -28.14
CA LEU A 364 -4.08 -8.49 -26.84
C LEU A 364 -3.73 -9.83 -26.18
N LEU A 365 -4.68 -10.76 -26.12
CA LEU A 365 -4.47 -12.06 -25.47
C LEU A 365 -3.46 -12.92 -26.25
N ARG A 366 -3.39 -12.82 -27.59
CA ARG A 366 -2.35 -13.47 -28.39
C ARG A 366 -0.96 -12.93 -28.06
N ASP A 367 -0.83 -11.60 -27.98
CA ASP A 367 0.46 -10.98 -27.63
C ASP A 367 0.88 -11.39 -26.22
N GLN A 368 -0.03 -11.34 -25.24
CA GLN A 368 0.25 -11.78 -23.87
C GLN A 368 0.67 -13.25 -23.83
N LEU A 369 -0.04 -14.12 -24.52
CA LEU A 369 0.32 -15.53 -24.60
C LEU A 369 1.71 -15.73 -25.22
N GLY A 370 2.05 -14.99 -26.27
CA GLY A 370 3.36 -15.02 -26.91
C GLY A 370 4.48 -14.64 -25.95
N HIS A 371 4.34 -13.51 -25.25
CA HIS A 371 5.34 -13.03 -24.29
C HIS A 371 5.44 -13.92 -23.04
N PHE A 372 4.33 -14.40 -22.49
CA PHE A 372 4.38 -15.33 -21.36
C PHE A 372 4.91 -16.71 -21.76
N SER A 373 4.90 -17.06 -23.05
CA SER A 373 5.42 -18.33 -23.53
C SER A 373 6.93 -18.33 -23.80
N THR A 374 7.63 -17.21 -23.62
CA THR A 374 9.08 -17.16 -23.86
C THR A 374 9.83 -18.06 -22.87
N PRO A 375 10.94 -18.71 -23.28
CA PRO A 375 11.72 -19.57 -22.39
C PRO A 375 12.17 -18.84 -21.12
N GLU A 376 12.60 -17.59 -21.25
CA GLU A 376 13.09 -16.77 -20.14
C GLU A 376 11.99 -16.49 -19.10
N PHE A 377 10.78 -16.16 -19.57
CA PHE A 377 9.66 -15.94 -18.67
C PHE A 377 9.24 -17.24 -17.98
N GLN A 378 9.21 -18.36 -18.71
CA GLN A 378 8.86 -19.67 -18.15
C GLN A 378 9.89 -20.17 -17.14
N GLU A 379 11.17 -19.87 -17.32
CA GLU A 379 12.21 -20.14 -16.32
C GLU A 379 11.94 -19.36 -15.02
N GLN A 380 11.57 -18.08 -15.11
CA GLN A 380 11.21 -17.26 -13.94
C GLN A 380 9.96 -17.80 -13.23
N VAL A 381 8.94 -18.24 -13.97
CA VAL A 381 7.77 -18.92 -13.39
C VAL A 381 8.17 -20.23 -12.70
N ALA A 382 9.08 -21.01 -13.27
CA ALA A 382 9.60 -22.23 -12.66
C ALA A 382 10.40 -21.95 -11.38
N GLN A 383 11.21 -20.88 -11.36
CA GLN A 383 11.92 -20.42 -10.17
C GLN A 383 10.95 -20.01 -9.06
N LEU A 384 9.90 -19.24 -9.38
CA LEU A 384 8.85 -18.89 -8.42
C LEU A 384 8.16 -20.13 -7.84
N ARG A 385 7.89 -21.14 -8.68
CA ARG A 385 7.30 -22.42 -8.23
C ARG A 385 8.25 -23.21 -7.34
N GLY A 386 9.53 -23.31 -7.70
CA GLY A 386 10.53 -24.03 -6.91
C GLY A 386 10.89 -23.36 -5.59
N ALA A 387 10.62 -22.05 -5.47
CA ALA A 387 10.80 -21.31 -4.21
C ALA A 387 9.69 -21.59 -3.18
N ILE A 388 8.55 -22.18 -3.58
CA ILE A 388 7.51 -22.59 -2.66
C ILE A 388 7.92 -23.93 -2.02
N PRO A 389 8.04 -24.02 -0.68
CA PRO A 389 8.40 -25.27 -0.01
C PRO A 389 7.41 -26.39 -0.38
N GLU A 390 7.92 -27.59 -0.69
CA GLU A 390 7.24 -28.77 -1.27
C GLU A 390 6.05 -29.37 -0.47
N GLN A 391 5.48 -28.64 0.49
CA GLN A 391 4.24 -29.04 1.15
C GLN A 391 3.06 -28.21 0.63
N PRO A 392 2.53 -28.51 -0.57
CA PRO A 392 1.16 -28.12 -0.87
C PRO A 392 0.28 -28.89 0.12
N GLN A 393 -0.26 -28.18 1.11
CA GLN A 393 -1.39 -28.72 1.84
C GLN A 393 -2.46 -29.08 0.81
N GLN A 394 -2.93 -30.33 0.83
CA GLN A 394 -3.97 -30.80 -0.08
C GLN A 394 -5.13 -29.77 -0.07
N GLY A 395 -5.33 -29.09 -1.22
CA GLY A 395 -6.38 -28.08 -1.38
C GLY A 395 -5.91 -26.62 -1.47
N GLN A 396 -4.62 -26.29 -1.27
CA GLN A 396 -4.10 -24.98 -1.67
C GLN A 396 -3.88 -24.94 -3.17
N ASP A 397 -4.94 -24.54 -3.87
CA ASP A 397 -4.88 -24.26 -5.29
C ASP A 397 -3.85 -23.16 -5.57
N PHE A 398 -3.03 -23.31 -6.62
CA PHE A 398 -2.04 -22.32 -7.08
C PHE A 398 -2.67 -21.02 -7.64
N LEU A 399 -3.84 -20.63 -7.14
CA LEU A 399 -4.45 -19.32 -7.38
C LEU A 399 -3.51 -18.19 -6.94
N GLN A 400 -2.66 -18.42 -5.93
CA GLN A 400 -1.70 -17.43 -5.43
C GLN A 400 -0.28 -18.02 -5.47
N LEU A 401 0.41 -17.83 -6.61
CA LEU A 401 1.86 -18.00 -6.69
C LEU A 401 2.49 -16.66 -6.29
N PRO A 402 3.17 -16.54 -5.12
CA PRO A 402 3.77 -15.27 -4.70
C PRO A 402 4.75 -14.75 -5.75
N GLY A 403 4.74 -13.44 -6.02
CA GLY A 403 5.58 -12.82 -7.04
C GLY A 403 5.07 -12.97 -8.49
N ARG A 404 4.03 -13.77 -8.74
CA ARG A 404 3.48 -13.97 -10.09
C ARG A 404 2.91 -12.69 -10.68
N SER A 405 2.21 -11.88 -9.87
CA SER A 405 1.62 -10.60 -10.30
C SER A 405 2.69 -9.61 -10.75
N GLU A 406 3.76 -9.50 -9.99
CA GLU A 406 4.90 -8.63 -10.23
C GLU A 406 5.64 -9.08 -11.48
N LEU A 407 5.87 -10.39 -11.61
CA LEU A 407 6.45 -10.99 -12.79
C LEU A 407 5.59 -10.74 -14.05
N ALA A 408 4.28 -10.98 -13.98
CA ALA A 408 3.36 -10.73 -15.09
C ALA A 408 3.33 -9.24 -15.47
N LEU A 409 3.42 -8.35 -14.47
CA LEU A 409 3.42 -6.91 -14.69
C LEU A 409 4.67 -6.43 -15.44
N THR A 410 5.82 -7.10 -15.33
CA THR A 410 7.01 -6.75 -16.14
C THR A 410 6.68 -6.80 -17.64
N VAL A 411 6.03 -7.87 -18.09
CA VAL A 411 5.57 -8.02 -19.48
C VAL A 411 4.40 -7.08 -19.80
N GLN A 412 3.41 -7.01 -18.92
CA GLN A 412 2.19 -6.23 -19.16
C GLN A 412 2.47 -4.72 -19.20
N SER A 413 3.45 -4.22 -18.45
CA SER A 413 3.81 -2.80 -18.44
C SER A 413 4.26 -2.28 -19.80
N GLU A 414 4.94 -3.12 -20.59
CA GLU A 414 5.37 -2.79 -21.96
C GLU A 414 4.30 -3.09 -23.01
N LEU A 415 3.49 -4.13 -22.77
CA LEU A 415 2.51 -4.66 -23.72
C LEU A 415 1.20 -3.87 -23.72
N LEU A 416 0.66 -3.55 -22.54
CA LEU A 416 -0.64 -2.90 -22.38
C LEU A 416 -0.75 -1.55 -23.11
N PRO A 417 0.27 -0.66 -23.09
CA PRO A 417 0.25 0.59 -23.84
C PRO A 417 0.00 0.43 -25.34
N ARG A 418 0.45 -0.68 -25.94
CA ARG A 418 0.25 -0.98 -27.37
C ARG A 418 -1.21 -1.27 -27.71
N HIS A 419 -2.00 -1.70 -26.71
CA HIS A 419 -3.41 -2.02 -26.84
C HIS A 419 -4.32 -0.92 -26.26
N GLY A 420 -3.74 0.24 -25.92
CA GLY A 420 -4.48 1.38 -25.38
C GLY A 420 -4.80 1.28 -23.88
N PHE A 421 -4.15 0.39 -23.16
CA PHE A 421 -4.25 0.29 -21.69
C PHE A 421 -3.01 0.86 -21.01
N GLU A 422 -3.15 1.29 -19.77
CA GLU A 422 -2.00 1.76 -18.98
C GLU A 422 -1.06 0.59 -18.64
N GLY A 423 0.26 0.80 -18.68
CA GLY A 423 1.27 -0.18 -18.31
C GLY A 423 1.44 -0.38 -16.80
N SER A 424 0.33 -0.41 -16.05
CA SER A 424 0.32 -0.45 -14.58
C SER A 424 -0.68 -1.49 -14.07
N SER A 425 -0.64 -1.81 -12.77
CA SER A 425 -1.62 -2.72 -12.14
C SER A 425 -3.07 -2.26 -12.36
N ARG A 426 -3.29 -0.94 -12.41
CA ARG A 426 -4.60 -0.36 -12.75
C ARG A 426 -4.99 -0.68 -14.19
N GLY A 427 -4.08 -0.50 -15.14
CA GLY A 427 -4.34 -0.84 -16.54
C GLY A 427 -4.60 -2.32 -16.76
N VAL A 428 -3.94 -3.21 -16.01
CA VAL A 428 -4.25 -4.65 -15.98
C VAL A 428 -5.70 -4.88 -15.52
N HIS A 429 -6.15 -4.19 -14.48
CA HIS A 429 -7.54 -4.32 -14.02
C HIS A 429 -8.55 -3.86 -15.09
N VAL A 430 -8.34 -2.67 -15.67
CA VAL A 430 -9.19 -2.15 -16.77
C VAL A 430 -9.20 -3.09 -17.96
N MET A 431 -8.05 -3.66 -18.31
CA MET A 431 -7.90 -4.67 -19.35
C MET A 431 -8.70 -5.93 -19.03
N LEU A 432 -8.61 -6.47 -17.80
CA LEU A 432 -9.37 -7.65 -17.40
C LEU A 432 -10.87 -7.41 -17.54
N VAL A 433 -11.38 -6.30 -17.00
CA VAL A 433 -12.80 -5.92 -17.12
C VAL A 433 -13.21 -5.82 -18.59
N SER A 434 -12.39 -5.19 -19.43
CA SER A 434 -12.64 -5.04 -20.87
C SER A 434 -12.64 -6.38 -21.62
N CYS A 435 -11.82 -7.34 -21.21
CA CYS A 435 -11.79 -8.69 -21.77
C CYS A 435 -12.96 -9.56 -21.27
N CYS A 436 -13.45 -9.34 -20.04
CA CYS A 436 -14.50 -10.15 -19.42
C CYS A 436 -15.81 -10.18 -20.21
N GLN A 437 -16.15 -9.09 -20.93
CA GLN A 437 -17.32 -9.06 -21.81
C GLN A 437 -17.27 -10.08 -22.97
N TYR A 438 -16.11 -10.70 -23.22
CA TYR A 438 -15.94 -11.73 -24.24
C TYR A 438 -15.57 -13.10 -23.66
N VAL A 439 -15.57 -13.29 -22.34
CA VAL A 439 -15.05 -14.52 -21.71
C VAL A 439 -15.90 -15.76 -22.05
N LEU A 440 -17.20 -15.57 -22.33
CA LEU A 440 -18.08 -16.64 -22.81
C LEU A 440 -17.78 -17.08 -24.26
N ASP A 441 -16.98 -16.33 -25.00
CA ASP A 441 -16.55 -16.74 -26.33
C ASP A 441 -15.48 -17.85 -26.25
N PRO A 442 -15.68 -19.00 -26.93
CA PRO A 442 -14.74 -20.12 -26.83
C PRO A 442 -13.32 -19.79 -27.26
N GLU A 443 -13.13 -18.87 -28.22
CA GLU A 443 -11.79 -18.50 -28.67
C GLU A 443 -11.06 -17.69 -27.59
N VAL A 444 -11.74 -16.71 -26.99
CA VAL A 444 -11.22 -15.90 -25.89
C VAL A 444 -10.93 -16.77 -24.67
N ALA A 445 -11.85 -17.66 -24.30
CA ALA A 445 -11.69 -18.57 -23.17
C ALA A 445 -10.41 -19.41 -23.28
N ARG A 446 -10.14 -20.00 -24.46
CA ARG A 446 -8.90 -20.77 -24.71
C ARG A 446 -7.64 -19.94 -24.51
N TYR A 447 -7.63 -18.68 -24.94
CA TYR A 447 -6.47 -17.81 -24.74
C TYR A 447 -6.28 -17.45 -23.27
N VAL A 448 -7.36 -17.13 -22.56
CA VAL A 448 -7.31 -16.85 -21.12
C VAL A 448 -6.79 -18.06 -20.36
N GLU A 449 -7.28 -19.27 -20.67
CA GLU A 449 -6.80 -20.51 -20.07
C GLU A 449 -5.31 -20.75 -20.36
N ALA A 450 -4.89 -20.58 -21.61
CA ALA A 450 -3.49 -20.76 -22.00
C ALA A 450 -2.56 -19.75 -21.31
N ILE A 451 -2.97 -18.48 -21.19
CA ILE A 451 -2.22 -17.45 -20.46
C ILE A 451 -2.07 -17.84 -18.99
N HIS A 452 -3.17 -18.22 -18.33
CA HIS A 452 -3.12 -18.62 -16.92
C HIS A 452 -2.23 -19.85 -16.70
N ALA A 453 -2.26 -20.83 -17.61
CA ALA A 453 -1.35 -21.96 -17.57
C ALA A 453 0.12 -21.52 -17.68
N LYS A 454 0.44 -20.56 -18.56
CA LYS A 454 1.79 -19.98 -18.70
C LYS A 454 2.22 -19.14 -17.49
N LEU A 455 1.27 -18.51 -16.80
CA LEU A 455 1.51 -17.83 -15.53
C LEU A 455 1.64 -18.81 -14.35
N GLY A 456 1.58 -20.11 -14.61
CA GLY A 456 1.79 -21.14 -13.63
C GLY A 456 0.55 -21.51 -12.81
N MET A 457 -0.64 -21.09 -13.23
CA MET A 457 -1.91 -21.48 -12.61
C MET A 457 -2.28 -22.93 -12.97
N GLU A 458 -2.75 -23.69 -11.98
CA GLU A 458 -3.24 -25.06 -12.19
C GLU A 458 -4.55 -25.07 -12.99
N ALA A 459 -4.82 -26.13 -13.75
CA ALA A 459 -6.03 -26.25 -14.56
C ALA A 459 -7.33 -26.17 -13.73
N SER A 460 -7.34 -26.75 -12.51
CA SER A 460 -8.47 -26.68 -11.58
C SER A 460 -8.75 -25.24 -11.12
N ALA A 461 -7.70 -24.50 -10.78
CA ALA A 461 -7.73 -23.08 -10.44
C ALA A 461 -8.21 -22.21 -11.59
N CYS A 462 -7.68 -22.46 -12.79
CA CYS A 462 -8.10 -21.77 -14.00
C CYS A 462 -9.60 -22.00 -14.28
N LYS A 463 -10.08 -23.24 -14.14
CA LYS A 463 -11.50 -23.57 -14.32
C LYS A 463 -12.41 -22.81 -13.36
N ARG A 464 -12.06 -22.73 -12.07
CA ARG A 464 -12.83 -21.96 -11.08
C ARG A 464 -12.80 -20.46 -11.37
N PHE A 465 -11.63 -19.94 -11.75
CA PHE A 465 -11.49 -18.54 -12.16
C PHE A 465 -12.38 -18.22 -13.37
N MET A 466 -12.33 -19.04 -14.42
CA MET A 466 -13.15 -18.88 -15.62
C MET A 466 -14.64 -19.00 -15.32
N GLN A 467 -15.05 -19.94 -14.47
CA GLN A 467 -16.42 -20.04 -14.01
C GLN A 467 -16.87 -18.73 -13.34
N ARG A 468 -16.04 -18.15 -12.47
CA ARG A 468 -16.37 -16.88 -11.81
C ARG A 468 -16.52 -15.73 -12.80
N LEU A 469 -15.65 -15.64 -13.81
CA LEU A 469 -15.78 -14.62 -14.87
C LEU A 469 -17.07 -14.80 -15.68
N CYS A 470 -17.45 -16.05 -15.97
CA CYS A 470 -18.71 -16.35 -16.66
C CYS A 470 -19.92 -15.94 -15.82
N ASP A 471 -19.89 -16.19 -14.51
CA ASP A 471 -20.98 -15.81 -13.61
C ASP A 471 -21.16 -14.29 -13.56
N ILE A 472 -20.06 -13.54 -13.42
CA ILE A 472 -20.06 -12.06 -13.47
C ILE A 472 -20.66 -11.55 -14.79
N GLN A 473 -20.26 -12.14 -15.92
CA GLN A 473 -20.78 -11.73 -17.22
C GLN A 473 -22.29 -12.02 -17.36
N ARG A 474 -22.77 -13.16 -16.87
CA ARG A 474 -24.20 -13.50 -16.90
C ARG A 474 -25.02 -12.54 -16.03
N GLU A 475 -24.52 -12.19 -14.85
CA GLU A 475 -25.15 -11.21 -13.95
C GLU A 475 -25.24 -9.83 -14.61
N GLN A 476 -24.20 -9.39 -15.31
CA GLN A 476 -24.19 -8.14 -16.07
C GLN A 476 -25.24 -8.15 -17.20
N LEU A 477 -25.29 -9.23 -17.99
CA LEU A 477 -26.26 -9.36 -19.08
C LEU A 477 -27.72 -9.40 -18.56
N ALA A 478 -27.97 -10.08 -17.44
CA ALA A 478 -29.27 -10.11 -16.80
C ALA A 478 -29.68 -8.71 -16.30
N SER A 479 -28.76 -7.98 -15.69
CA SER A 479 -28.97 -6.61 -15.22
C SER A 479 -29.29 -5.65 -16.37
N ASP A 480 -28.59 -5.78 -17.50
CA ASP A 480 -28.84 -4.97 -18.69
C ASP A 480 -30.18 -5.29 -19.36
N GLN A 481 -30.62 -6.56 -19.34
CA GLN A 481 -31.95 -6.95 -19.80
C GLN A 481 -33.06 -6.38 -18.93
N GLN A 482 -32.87 -6.31 -17.61
CA GLN A 482 -33.86 -5.76 -16.68
C GLN A 482 -33.97 -4.23 -16.76
N ARG A 483 -32.93 -3.55 -17.26
CA ARG A 483 -32.92 -2.09 -17.49
C ARG A 483 -33.57 -1.66 -18.82
N ARG A 484 -33.78 -2.59 -19.74
CA ARG A 484 -34.46 -2.36 -21.03
C ARG A 484 -35.94 -2.66 -20.89
#